data_AF-A0A1B2QXA6-F1
#
_entry.id   AF-A0A1B2QXA6-F1
#
_cell.length_a   1.000
_cell.length_b   1.000
_cell.length_c   1.000
_cell.angle_alpha   90.00
_cell.angle_beta   90.00
_cell.angle_gamma   90.00
#
_symmetry.space_group_name_H-M   'P 1'
#
loop_
_entity.id
_entity.type
_entity.pdbx_description
1 polymer ?
#
loop_
_entity_poly.entity_id
_entity_poly.type
_entity_poly.pdbx_seq_one_letter_code
_entity_poly.pdbx_strand_id
1 'polypeptide(L)'
;MNDTISVCRNQVMGFFRDLDDNAYDSLVSRMTADGVWHRQGKVLNGRGAVLQALSVRSKTMRIHHLISNLFADQVDDDRCAMRGYMLVVRHDAGRPLDGPAPLSGIENIRTTHVELARVDGAWLIARMRNDDPSFAMKT
;
A
#
# COMPACT_ATOMS: atom_id res chain seq x y z
N MET A 1 22.38 -6.18 12.14
CA MET A 1 21.46 -5.03 12.01
C MET A 1 21.03 -4.96 10.57
N ASN A 2 19.73 -4.80 10.29
CA ASN A 2 19.27 -4.55 8.92
C ASN A 2 19.62 -3.11 8.54
N ASP A 3 20.02 -2.88 7.30
CA ASP A 3 20.25 -1.53 6.78
C ASP A 3 18.93 -0.75 6.63
N THR A 4 19.01 0.58 6.67
CA THR A 4 17.84 1.48 6.59
C THR A 4 16.97 1.22 5.36
N ILE A 5 17.57 0.97 4.20
CA ILE A 5 16.82 0.72 2.95
C ILE A 5 16.00 -0.57 3.10
N SER A 6 16.60 -1.66 3.58
CA SER A 6 15.91 -2.92 3.81
C SER A 6 14.75 -2.77 4.80
N VAL A 7 14.94 -2.01 5.89
CA VAL A 7 13.87 -1.75 6.88
C VAL A 7 12.73 -0.94 6.26
N CYS A 8 13.04 0.15 5.54
CA CYS A 8 12.03 0.97 4.88
C CYS A 8 11.26 0.19 3.82
N ARG A 9 11.98 -0.58 2.98
CA ARG A 9 11.37 -1.47 1.99
C ARG A 9 10.42 -2.46 2.67
N ASN A 10 10.81 -3.05 3.79
CA ASN A 10 9.96 -4.00 4.52
C ASN A 10 8.68 -3.35 5.05
N GLN A 11 8.71 -2.06 5.44
CA GLN A 11 7.50 -1.33 5.82
C GLN A 11 6.54 -1.15 4.64
N VAL A 12 7.06 -0.77 3.48
CA VAL A 12 6.24 -0.61 2.26
C VAL A 12 5.63 -1.94 1.82
N MET A 13 6.45 -2.99 1.72
CA MET A 13 5.97 -4.31 1.30
C MET A 13 4.97 -4.89 2.31
N GLY A 14 5.23 -4.72 3.60
CA GLY A 14 4.34 -5.15 4.67
C GLY A 14 3.00 -4.42 4.66
N PHE A 15 2.98 -3.12 4.34
CA PHE A 15 1.74 -2.35 4.21
C PHE A 15 0.80 -2.95 3.16
N PHE A 16 1.33 -3.26 1.97
CA PHE A 16 0.52 -3.86 0.91
C PHE A 16 0.13 -5.31 1.19
N ARG A 17 1.00 -6.08 1.88
CA ARG A 17 0.65 -7.42 2.35
C ARG A 17 -0.53 -7.38 3.32
N ASP A 18 -0.48 -6.50 4.32
CA ASP A 18 -1.56 -6.36 5.30
C ASP A 18 -2.86 -5.84 4.66
N LEU A 19 -2.75 -5.01 3.60
CA LEU A 19 -3.89 -4.54 2.82
C LEU A 19 -4.59 -5.67 2.07
N ASP A 20 -3.80 -6.58 1.49
CA ASP A 20 -4.29 -7.74 0.76
C ASP A 20 -4.96 -8.75 1.70
N ASP A 21 -4.41 -8.93 2.90
CA ASP A 21 -4.90 -9.86 3.93
C ASP A 21 -6.05 -9.28 4.79
N ASN A 22 -6.45 -8.04 4.55
CA ASN A 22 -7.41 -7.29 5.36
C ASN A 22 -7.00 -7.11 6.84
N ALA A 23 -5.69 -7.15 7.13
CA ALA A 23 -5.11 -6.96 8.46
C ALA A 23 -4.97 -5.46 8.79
N TYR A 24 -6.09 -4.72 8.83
CA TYR A 24 -6.07 -3.26 8.83
C TYR A 24 -5.41 -2.62 10.06
N ASP A 25 -5.49 -3.25 11.24
CA ASP A 25 -4.81 -2.77 12.44
C ASP A 25 -3.28 -2.81 12.27
N SER A 26 -2.76 -3.93 11.73
CA SER A 26 -1.34 -4.07 11.39
C SER A 26 -0.95 -3.07 10.30
N LEU A 27 -1.77 -2.92 9.26
CA LEU A 27 -1.54 -1.96 8.17
C LEU A 27 -1.35 -0.53 8.69
N VAL A 28 -2.25 -0.04 9.53
CA VAL A 28 -2.16 1.34 10.02
C VAL A 28 -1.06 1.53 11.06
N SER A 29 -0.63 0.47 11.74
CA SER A 29 0.53 0.52 12.64
C SER A 29 1.84 0.86 11.92
N ARG A 30 1.91 0.57 10.60
CA ARG A 30 3.07 0.90 9.74
C ARG A 30 3.08 2.35 9.28
N MET A 31 2.00 3.10 9.51
CA MET A 31 1.93 4.52 9.21
C MET A 31 2.28 5.33 10.45
N THR A 32 2.82 6.53 10.28
CA THR A 32 2.84 7.54 11.35
C THR A 32 1.40 7.85 11.81
N ALA A 33 1.23 8.41 13.01
CA ALA A 33 -0.10 8.67 13.57
C ALA A 33 -0.93 9.61 12.67
N ASP A 34 -0.27 10.60 12.09
CA ASP A 34 -0.76 11.62 11.17
C ASP A 34 -0.49 11.31 9.69
N GLY A 35 -0.05 10.09 9.38
CA GLY A 35 0.34 9.69 8.04
C GLY A 35 -0.76 9.88 6.99
N VAL A 36 -0.37 10.32 5.79
CA VAL A 36 -1.31 10.70 4.73
C VAL A 36 -1.31 9.68 3.60
N TRP A 37 -2.49 9.20 3.21
CA TRP A 37 -2.63 8.31 2.05
C TRP A 37 -3.56 8.92 1.00
N HIS A 38 -3.00 9.21 -0.17
CA HIS A 38 -3.75 9.63 -1.35
C HIS A 38 -4.21 8.38 -2.11
N ARG A 39 -5.53 8.13 -2.13
CA ARG A 39 -6.11 6.98 -2.84
C ARG A 39 -7.48 7.30 -3.43
N GLN A 40 -7.73 6.82 -4.65
CA GLN A 40 -9.04 6.91 -5.31
C GLN A 40 -9.62 8.35 -5.31
N GLY A 41 -8.78 9.35 -5.62
CA GLY A 41 -9.16 10.77 -5.62
C GLY A 41 -9.42 11.36 -4.22
N LYS A 42 -9.18 10.62 -3.15
CA LYS A 42 -9.33 11.07 -1.75
C LYS A 42 -7.98 11.20 -1.06
N VAL A 43 -7.96 12.06 -0.05
CA VAL A 43 -6.84 12.20 0.89
C VAL A 43 -7.31 11.71 2.25
N LEU A 44 -6.66 10.67 2.77
CA LEU A 44 -6.91 10.13 4.11
C LEU A 44 -5.83 10.68 5.04
N ASN A 45 -6.26 11.36 6.10
CA ASN A 45 -5.35 11.98 7.06
C ASN A 45 -5.36 11.17 8.37
N GLY A 46 -4.24 10.52 8.68
CA GLY A 46 -4.04 9.73 9.88
C GLY A 46 -4.68 8.34 9.84
N ARG A 47 -4.24 7.50 10.79
CA ARG A 47 -4.62 6.08 10.90
C ARG A 47 -6.13 5.86 10.97
N GLY A 48 -6.86 6.72 11.69
CA GLY A 48 -8.31 6.63 11.85
C GLY A 48 -9.09 6.79 10.54
N ALA A 49 -8.70 7.76 9.70
CA ALA A 49 -9.32 7.97 8.39
C ALA A 49 -9.05 6.79 7.43
N VAL A 50 -7.85 6.19 7.53
CA VAL A 50 -7.49 4.99 6.79
C VAL A 50 -8.38 3.82 7.20
N LEU A 51 -8.47 3.52 8.50
CA LEU A 51 -9.32 2.45 9.04
C LEU A 51 -10.79 2.62 8.62
N GLN A 52 -11.35 3.82 8.80
CA GLN A 52 -12.73 4.11 8.42
C GLN A 52 -12.96 3.82 6.93
N ALA A 53 -12.06 4.28 6.08
CA ALA A 53 -12.21 4.10 4.65
C ALA A 53 -11.93 2.67 4.17
N LEU A 54 -11.21 1.85 4.94
CA LEU A 54 -11.04 0.41 4.67
C LEU A 54 -12.19 -0.42 5.24
N SER A 55 -12.88 0.03 6.29
CA SER A 55 -14.01 -0.68 6.91
C SER A 55 -15.20 -0.93 5.97
N VAL A 56 -15.35 -0.09 4.95
CA VAL A 56 -16.42 -0.18 3.93
C VAL A 56 -16.07 -1.08 2.74
N ARG A 57 -14.88 -1.70 2.78
CA ARG A 57 -14.37 -2.53 1.70
C ARG A 57 -15.14 -3.86 1.64
N SER A 58 -15.39 -4.34 0.42
CA SER A 58 -16.03 -5.64 0.21
C SER A 58 -15.23 -6.75 0.87
N LYS A 59 -15.91 -7.56 1.69
CA LYS A 59 -15.32 -8.75 2.37
C LYS A 59 -15.13 -9.94 1.42
N THR A 60 -15.74 -9.90 0.23
CA THR A 60 -15.66 -10.97 -0.77
C THR A 60 -14.63 -10.69 -1.85
N MET A 61 -14.03 -9.49 -1.83
CA MET A 61 -12.96 -9.12 -2.73
C MET A 61 -11.66 -9.83 -2.38
N ARG A 62 -11.03 -10.42 -3.39
CA ARG A 62 -9.62 -10.79 -3.38
C ARG A 62 -8.83 -9.76 -4.18
N ILE A 63 -7.76 -9.24 -3.60
CA ILE A 63 -6.86 -8.30 -4.27
C ILE A 63 -5.42 -8.75 -4.05
N HIS A 64 -4.55 -8.40 -4.98
CA HIS A 64 -3.12 -8.38 -4.75
C HIS A 64 -2.50 -7.10 -5.28
N HIS A 65 -1.68 -6.46 -4.43
CA HIS A 65 -0.82 -5.35 -4.82
C HIS A 65 0.60 -5.88 -4.99
N LEU A 66 0.98 -6.16 -6.24
CA LEU A 66 2.32 -6.61 -6.56
C LEU A 66 3.22 -5.40 -6.75
N ILE A 67 4.13 -5.20 -5.80
CA ILE A 67 5.13 -4.13 -5.86
C ILE A 67 6.40 -4.68 -6.50
N SER A 68 6.83 -4.06 -7.60
CA SER A 68 8.09 -4.38 -8.27
C SER A 68 8.93 -3.12 -8.46
N ASN A 69 10.23 -3.32 -8.67
CA ASN A 69 11.19 -2.25 -8.87
C ASN A 69 11.10 -1.16 -7.78
N LEU A 70 10.88 -1.56 -6.52
CA LEU A 70 10.88 -0.64 -5.39
C LEU A 70 12.32 -0.27 -5.04
N PHE A 71 12.66 1.00 -5.17
CA PHE A 71 13.98 1.53 -4.86
C PHE A 71 13.86 2.82 -4.04
N ALA A 72 14.93 3.15 -3.31
CA ALA A 72 15.01 4.39 -2.56
C ALA A 72 15.62 5.49 -3.44
N ASP A 73 14.91 6.61 -3.57
CA ASP A 73 15.42 7.84 -4.20
C ASP A 73 16.31 8.63 -3.26
N GLN A 74 15.95 8.64 -1.97
CA GLN A 74 16.65 9.37 -0.92
C GLN A 74 16.59 8.60 0.39
N VAL A 75 17.71 8.56 1.11
CA VAL A 75 17.80 8.04 2.47
C VAL A 75 18.74 8.92 3.27
N ASP A 76 18.29 9.34 4.44
CA ASP A 76 19.11 9.91 5.49
C ASP A 76 18.76 9.25 6.84
N ASP A 77 19.24 9.80 7.94
CA ASP A 77 19.08 9.21 9.27
C ASP A 77 17.60 9.13 9.72
N ASP A 78 16.75 10.02 9.19
CA ASP A 78 15.39 10.24 9.67
C ASP A 78 14.32 10.17 8.58
N ARG A 79 14.71 10.18 7.29
CA ARG A 79 13.83 10.12 6.12
C ARG A 79 14.25 9.05 5.11
N CYS A 80 13.25 8.42 4.51
CA CYS A 80 13.45 7.55 3.35
C CYS A 80 12.33 7.80 2.33
N ALA A 81 12.70 8.15 1.10
CA ALA A 81 11.78 8.28 -0.01
C ALA A 81 11.99 7.12 -0.98
N MET A 82 10.90 6.43 -1.32
CA MET A 82 10.91 5.27 -2.21
C MET A 82 9.88 5.41 -3.32
N ARG A 83 10.20 4.81 -4.47
CA ARG A 83 9.27 4.64 -5.57
C ARG A 83 9.38 3.25 -6.17
N GLY A 84 8.26 2.76 -6.69
CA GLY A 84 8.20 1.48 -7.38
C GLY A 84 6.95 1.36 -8.23
N TYR A 85 6.85 0.29 -8.99
CA TYR A 85 5.64 -0.03 -9.71
C TYR A 85 4.70 -0.81 -8.80
N MET A 86 3.44 -0.41 -8.81
CA MET A 86 2.33 -1.15 -8.22
C MET A 86 1.48 -1.69 -9.35
N LEU A 87 1.36 -3.00 -9.37
CA LEU A 87 0.43 -3.74 -10.22
C LEU A 87 -0.71 -4.26 -9.35
N VAL A 88 -1.94 -4.06 -9.80
CA VAL A 88 -3.14 -4.49 -9.06
C VAL A 88 -3.86 -5.58 -9.82
N VAL A 89 -4.09 -6.71 -9.16
CA VAL A 89 -5.03 -7.74 -9.60
C VAL A 89 -6.17 -7.79 -8.61
N ARG A 90 -7.40 -7.76 -9.09
CA ARG A 90 -8.58 -7.71 -8.23
C ARG A 90 -9.71 -8.55 -8.80
N HIS A 91 -10.42 -9.22 -7.93
CA HIS A 91 -11.65 -9.92 -8.24
C HIS A 91 -12.61 -9.80 -7.06
N ASP A 92 -13.87 -9.46 -7.32
CA ASP A 92 -14.91 -9.45 -6.30
C ASP A 92 -16.15 -10.17 -6.84
N ALA A 93 -16.45 -11.34 -6.26
CA ALA A 93 -17.56 -12.17 -6.68
C ALA A 93 -18.89 -11.77 -6.02
N GLY A 94 -18.88 -10.84 -5.05
CA GLY A 94 -20.04 -10.54 -4.20
C GLY A 94 -20.47 -11.67 -3.26
N ARG A 95 -19.72 -12.78 -3.26
CA ARG A 95 -19.92 -13.96 -2.41
C ARG A 95 -18.56 -14.60 -2.07
N PRO A 96 -18.44 -15.33 -0.95
CA PRO A 96 -17.25 -16.11 -0.66
C PRO A 96 -16.92 -17.07 -1.80
N LEU A 97 -15.62 -17.23 -2.08
CA LEU A 97 -15.11 -18.17 -3.07
C LEU A 97 -14.55 -19.40 -2.35
N ASP A 98 -14.89 -20.58 -2.87
CA ASP A 98 -14.18 -21.81 -2.57
C ASP A 98 -13.05 -21.98 -3.59
N GLY A 99 -11.79 -21.90 -3.14
CA GLY A 99 -10.60 -21.99 -4.00
C GLY A 99 -10.09 -20.66 -4.62
N PRO A 100 -9.33 -20.74 -5.73
CA PRO A 100 -8.71 -19.59 -6.37
C PRO A 100 -9.76 -18.70 -7.07
N ALA A 101 -9.55 -17.38 -7.00
CA ALA A 101 -10.32 -16.43 -7.82
C ALA A 101 -9.82 -16.51 -9.27
N PRO A 102 -10.70 -16.34 -10.29
CA PRO A 102 -10.28 -16.32 -11.67
C PRO A 102 -9.35 -15.13 -11.94
N LEU A 103 -8.31 -15.36 -12.74
CA LEU A 103 -7.39 -14.30 -13.17
C LEU A 103 -7.88 -13.70 -14.50
N SER A 104 -8.67 -12.63 -14.43
CA SER A 104 -9.22 -11.95 -15.61
C SER A 104 -8.25 -10.94 -16.25
N GLY A 105 -7.17 -10.59 -15.54
CA GLY A 105 -6.18 -9.62 -16.00
C GLY A 105 -5.63 -8.76 -14.87
N ILE A 106 -4.79 -7.80 -15.27
CA ILE A 106 -4.22 -6.77 -14.40
C ILE A 106 -5.14 -5.55 -14.46
N GLU A 107 -5.71 -5.13 -13.34
CA GLU A 107 -6.61 -3.98 -13.27
C GLU A 107 -5.92 -2.69 -13.69
N ASN A 108 -4.71 -2.46 -13.16
CA ASN A 108 -3.86 -1.35 -13.55
C ASN A 108 -2.40 -1.57 -13.12
N ILE A 109 -1.52 -0.77 -13.73
CA ILE A 109 -0.14 -0.56 -13.30
C ILE A 109 0.05 0.94 -13.11
N ARG A 110 0.69 1.33 -12.01
CA ARG A 110 1.01 2.73 -11.68
C ARG A 110 2.31 2.82 -10.90
N THR A 111 2.90 4.01 -10.83
CA THR A 111 3.99 4.27 -9.90
C THR A 111 3.42 4.61 -8.52
N THR A 112 3.95 3.97 -7.48
CA THR A 112 3.70 4.34 -6.09
C THR A 112 4.88 5.10 -5.53
N HIS A 113 4.60 6.14 -4.76
CA HIS A 113 5.59 6.98 -4.08
C HIS A 113 5.30 6.90 -2.58
N VAL A 114 6.34 6.59 -1.81
CA VAL A 114 6.23 6.41 -0.37
C VAL A 114 7.32 7.20 0.32
N GLU A 115 6.92 8.05 1.26
CA GLU A 115 7.82 8.76 2.16
C GLU A 115 7.67 8.13 3.54
N LEU A 116 8.80 7.75 4.13
CA LEU A 116 8.90 7.20 5.46
C LEU A 116 9.70 8.15 6.35
N ALA A 117 9.32 8.21 7.62
CA ALA A 117 9.99 8.96 8.66
C ALA A 117 10.37 8.04 9.82
N ARG A 118 11.46 8.37 10.50
CA ARG A 118 11.86 7.70 11.73
C ARG A 118 11.17 8.36 12.93
N VAL A 119 10.37 7.59 13.65
CA VAL A 119 9.60 8.03 14.82
C VAL A 119 9.88 7.05 15.96
N ASP A 120 10.35 7.56 17.10
CA ASP A 120 10.70 6.75 18.28
C ASP A 120 11.60 5.53 17.94
N GLY A 121 12.54 5.74 17.01
CA GLY A 121 13.47 4.72 16.54
C GLY A 121 12.93 3.75 15.49
N ALA A 122 11.64 3.82 15.14
CA ALA A 122 10.99 2.99 14.14
C ALA A 122 10.77 3.75 12.82
N TRP A 123 10.96 3.09 11.68
CA TRP A 123 10.59 3.62 10.37
C TRP A 123 9.10 3.40 10.12
N LEU A 124 8.38 4.47 9.82
CA LEU A 124 6.93 4.46 9.56
C LEU A 124 6.60 5.26 8.30
N ILE A 125 5.55 4.87 7.59
CA ILE A 125 5.05 5.56 6.40
C ILE A 125 4.41 6.89 6.81
N ALA A 126 4.99 8.00 6.37
CA ALA A 126 4.47 9.34 6.58
C ALA A 126 3.53 9.79 5.45
N ARG A 127 3.85 9.40 4.21
CA ARG A 127 3.02 9.73 3.05
C ARG A 127 3.05 8.61 2.03
N MET A 128 1.89 8.33 1.44
CA MET A 128 1.76 7.45 0.29
C MET A 128 0.88 8.11 -0.75
N ARG A 129 1.35 8.10 -2.00
CA ARG A 129 0.57 8.53 -3.16
C ARG A 129 0.90 7.66 -4.35
N ASN A 130 -0.01 7.62 -5.32
CA ASN A 130 0.23 6.98 -6.59
C ASN A 130 0.06 8.00 -7.71
N ASP A 131 0.81 7.81 -8.79
CA ASP A 131 0.52 8.51 -10.04
C ASP A 131 -0.75 7.95 -10.67
N ASP A 132 -1.23 8.63 -11.71
CA ASP A 132 -2.28 8.07 -12.57
C ASP A 132 -1.82 6.74 -13.17
N PRO A 133 -2.74 5.80 -13.45
CA PRO A 133 -2.40 4.54 -14.11
C PRO A 133 -1.66 4.78 -15.43
N SER A 134 -0.47 4.19 -15.57
CA SER A 134 0.24 4.13 -16.85
C SER A 134 -0.34 3.03 -17.75
N PHE A 135 -0.93 2.01 -17.15
CA PHE A 135 -1.73 0.98 -17.80
C PHE A 135 -2.99 0.73 -16.99
N ALA A 136 -4.13 0.55 -17.67
CA ALA A 136 -5.40 0.16 -17.06
C ALA A 136 -6.18 -0.73 -18.02
N MET A 137 -7.02 -1.63 -17.49
CA MET A 137 -8.01 -2.30 -18.33
C MET A 137 -8.96 -1.25 -18.92
N LYS A 138 -9.30 -1.40 -20.20
CA LYS A 138 -10.41 -0.64 -20.77
C LYS A 138 -11.70 -1.11 -20.09
N THR A 139 -12.42 -0.17 -19.49
CA THR A 139 -13.79 -0.36 -19.02
C THR A 139 -14.74 -0.62 -20.17
#